data_AF-A0A2N1XJ47-F1
#
_entry.id   AF-A0A2N1XJ47-F1
#
_cell.length_a   1.000
_cell.length_b   1.000
_cell.length_c   1.000
_cell.angle_alpha   90.00
_cell.angle_beta   90.00
_cell.angle_gamma   90.00
#
_symmetry.space_group_name_H-M   'P 1'
#
loop_
_entity.id
_entity.type
_entity.pdbx_description
1 polymer ?
#
loop_
_entity_poly.entity_id
_entity_poly.type
_entity_poly.pdbx_seq_one_letter_code
_entity_poly.pdbx_strand_id
1 'polypeptide(L)'
;MALLLLILCSLATVILGLTGYVIFGPLTYRHLMDRRATVGSSSFAPVFWWWLLRGGYRANRDPNLSGLATPARIMLVIIASGLAGCLLWSLIKAGQLGFH
;
A
#
# COMPACT_ATOMS: atom_id res chain seq x y z
N MET A 1 -7.33 26.32 7.16
CA MET A 1 -8.21 25.44 6.37
C MET A 1 -7.45 24.39 5.55
N ALA A 2 -6.52 24.79 4.68
CA ALA A 2 -5.83 23.85 3.77
C ALA A 2 -5.07 22.70 4.49
N LEU A 3 -4.40 22.98 5.60
CA LEU A 3 -3.70 21.97 6.41
C LEU A 3 -4.63 20.91 7.02
N LEU A 4 -5.86 21.30 7.40
CA LEU A 4 -6.88 20.38 7.91
C LEU A 4 -7.40 19.47 6.80
N LEU A 5 -7.67 20.02 5.62
CA LEU A 5 -8.06 19.24 4.46
C LEU A 5 -6.96 18.25 4.07
N LEU A 6 -5.70 18.68 4.07
CA LEU A 6 -4.56 17.83 3.74
C LEU A 6 -4.48 16.62 4.68
N ILE A 7 -4.55 16.82 6.01
CA ILE A 7 -4.45 15.71 6.96
C ILE A 7 -5.67 14.78 6.88
N LEU A 8 -6.89 15.33 6.69
CA LEU A 8 -8.11 14.53 6.56
C LEU A 8 -8.13 13.70 5.28
N CYS A 9 -7.78 14.29 4.13
CA CYS A 9 -7.68 13.55 2.86
C CYS A 9 -6.57 12.50 2.91
N SER A 10 -5.42 12.82 3.51
CA SER A 10 -4.31 11.87 3.66
C SER A 10 -4.73 10.68 4.51
N LEU A 11 -5.38 10.92 5.65
CA LEU A 11 -5.90 9.87 6.52
C LEU A 11 -6.96 9.01 5.83
N ALA A 12 -7.92 9.63 5.13
CA ALA A 12 -8.92 8.92 4.34
C ALA A 12 -8.28 8.00 3.30
N THR A 13 -7.24 8.48 2.61
CA THR A 13 -6.47 7.71 1.63
C THR A 13 -5.77 6.51 2.28
N VAL A 14 -5.14 6.70 3.44
CA VAL A 14 -4.50 5.59 4.20
C VAL A 14 -5.53 4.53 4.58
N ILE A 15 -6.69 4.92 5.11
CA ILE A 15 -7.74 3.98 5.54
C ILE A 15 -8.31 3.20 4.34
N LEU A 16 -8.54 3.89 3.22
CA LEU A 16 -9.05 3.28 1.99
C LEU A 16 -8.05 2.25 1.45
N GLY A 17 -6.76 2.61 1.41
CA GLY A 17 -5.70 1.70 0.99
C GLY A 17 -5.52 0.51 1.94
N LEU A 18 -5.55 0.72 3.26
CA LEU A 18 -5.45 -0.35 4.26
C LEU A 18 -6.59 -1.35 4.12
N THR A 19 -7.82 -0.85 4.02
CA THR A 19 -9.01 -1.71 3.86
C THR A 19 -8.92 -2.55 2.58
N GLY A 20 -8.57 -1.93 1.46
CA GLY A 20 -8.40 -2.66 0.20
C GLY A 20 -7.25 -3.67 0.26
N TYR A 21 -6.14 -3.33 0.91
CA TYR A 21 -5.00 -4.23 1.05
C TYR A 21 -5.31 -5.45 1.91
N VAL A 22 -6.03 -5.27 3.01
CA VAL A 22 -6.43 -6.39 3.90
C VAL A 22 -7.31 -7.41 3.16
N ILE A 23 -8.05 -6.99 2.14
CA ILE A 23 -8.83 -7.89 1.29
C ILE A 23 -7.94 -8.54 0.23
N PHE A 24 -7.32 -7.75 -0.64
CA PHE A 24 -6.63 -8.29 -1.83
C PHE A 24 -5.24 -8.88 -1.53
N GLY A 25 -4.53 -8.37 -0.53
CA GLY A 25 -3.20 -8.83 -0.15
C GLY A 25 -3.19 -10.30 0.29
N PRO A 26 -3.94 -10.68 1.34
CA PRO A 26 -4.00 -12.06 1.81
C PRO A 26 -4.54 -13.04 0.77
N LEU A 27 -5.50 -12.63 -0.06
CA LEU A 27 -5.98 -13.45 -1.18
C LEU A 27 -4.87 -13.72 -2.21
N THR A 28 -4.09 -12.70 -2.56
CA THR A 28 -2.95 -12.84 -3.47
C THR A 28 -1.89 -13.78 -2.89
N TYR A 29 -1.58 -13.64 -1.59
CA TYR A 29 -0.61 -14.50 -0.90
C TYR A 29 -1.08 -15.96 -0.84
N ARG A 30 -2.36 -16.19 -0.53
CA ARG A 30 -2.92 -17.54 -0.53
C ARG A 30 -2.93 -18.16 -1.92
N HIS A 31 -3.25 -17.38 -2.95
CA HIS A 31 -3.19 -17.86 -4.35
C HIS A 31 -1.77 -18.28 -4.76
N LEU A 32 -0.73 -17.58 -4.28
CA LEU A 32 0.67 -17.97 -4.46
C LEU A 32 0.98 -19.30 -3.76
N MET A 33 0.52 -19.45 -2.51
CA MET A 33 0.69 -20.69 -1.73
C MET A 33 -0.01 -21.88 -2.38
N ASP A 34 -1.21 -21.69 -2.91
CA ASP A 34 -1.96 -22.73 -3.64
C ASP A 34 -1.18 -23.22 -4.88
N ARG A 35 -0.37 -22.34 -5.50
CA ARG A 35 0.51 -22.66 -6.63
C ARG A 35 1.91 -23.11 -6.21
N ARG A 36 2.16 -23.36 -4.91
CA ARG A 36 3.46 -23.70 -4.33
C ARG A 36 4.56 -22.67 -4.59
N ALA A 37 4.20 -21.43 -4.88
CA ALA A 37 5.13 -20.31 -5.01
C ALA A 37 5.14 -19.53 -3.69
N THR A 38 6.29 -19.42 -3.04
CA THR A 38 6.41 -18.71 -1.77
C THR A 38 7.19 -17.41 -1.96
N VAL A 39 6.62 -16.30 -1.46
CA VAL A 39 7.29 -14.99 -1.49
C VAL A 39 7.16 -14.37 -0.11
N GLY A 40 8.19 -14.57 0.71
CA GLY A 40 8.16 -14.20 2.13
C GLY A 40 7.36 -15.16 3.00
N SER A 41 7.31 -14.87 4.30
CA SER A 41 6.65 -15.70 5.32
C SER A 41 5.17 -15.37 5.54
N SER A 42 4.70 -14.21 5.06
CA SER A 42 3.33 -13.74 5.24
C SER A 42 2.97 -12.68 4.20
N SER A 43 1.67 -12.45 3.99
CA SER A 43 1.15 -11.32 3.22
C SER A 43 1.51 -9.94 3.79
N PHE A 44 2.00 -9.88 5.03
CA PHE A 44 2.48 -8.64 5.65
C PHE A 44 4.01 -8.57 5.72
N ALA A 45 4.72 -9.52 5.10
CA ALA A 45 6.17 -9.49 5.06
C ALA A 45 6.65 -8.36 4.12
N PRO A 46 7.71 -7.62 4.49
CA PRO A 46 8.25 -6.54 3.65
C PRO A 46 8.74 -7.07 2.29
N VAL A 47 9.20 -8.32 2.23
CA VAL A 47 9.59 -9.02 0.99
C VAL A 47 8.40 -9.17 0.04
N PHE A 48 7.22 -9.50 0.58
CA PHE A 48 5.99 -9.65 -0.21
C PHE A 48 5.54 -8.30 -0.77
N TRP A 49 5.57 -7.24 0.04
CA TRP A 49 5.25 -5.88 -0.41
C TRP A 49 6.18 -5.44 -1.54
N TRP A 50 7.49 -5.68 -1.39
CA TRP A 50 8.47 -5.34 -2.41
C TRP A 50 8.25 -6.10 -3.72
N TRP A 51 7.96 -7.40 -3.63
CA TRP A 51 7.62 -8.22 -4.80
C TRP A 51 6.35 -7.72 -5.51
N LEU A 52 5.33 -7.35 -4.74
CA LEU A 52 4.07 -6.83 -5.27
C LEU A 52 4.27 -5.48 -5.96
N LEU A 53 5.04 -4.58 -5.34
CA LEU A 53 5.37 -3.25 -5.89
C LEU A 53 6.22 -3.34 -7.16
N ARG A 54 7.17 -4.27 -7.22
CA ARG A 54 7.96 -4.57 -8.43
C ARG A 54 7.15 -5.26 -9.54
N GLY A 55 5.95 -5.75 -9.23
CA GLY A 55 5.11 -6.46 -10.19
C GLY A 55 5.61 -7.87 -10.49
N GLY A 56 6.18 -8.57 -9.50
CA GLY A 56 6.70 -9.93 -9.68
C GLY A 56 5.66 -10.94 -10.18
N TYR A 57 4.37 -10.69 -9.95
CA TYR A 57 3.26 -11.48 -10.50
C TYR A 57 3.19 -11.47 -12.03
N ARG A 58 3.74 -10.43 -12.70
CA ARG A 58 3.75 -10.32 -14.16
C ARG A 58 4.66 -11.36 -14.82
N ALA A 59 5.69 -11.82 -14.11
CA ALA A 59 6.63 -12.83 -14.61
C ALA A 59 5.95 -14.21 -14.81
N ASN A 60 4.95 -14.53 -13.98
CA ASN A 60 4.27 -15.82 -14.01
C ASN A 60 3.18 -15.92 -15.11
N ARG A 61 2.90 -14.84 -15.87
CA ARG A 61 1.87 -14.77 -16.93
C ARG A 61 0.51 -15.35 -16.55
N ASP A 62 0.17 -15.34 -15.26
CA ASP A 62 -1.09 -15.86 -14.76
C ASP A 62 -2.12 -14.73 -14.68
N PRO A 63 -3.20 -14.76 -15.49
CA PRO A 63 -4.21 -13.71 -15.50
C PRO A 63 -5.01 -13.67 -14.20
N ASN A 64 -5.20 -14.81 -13.52
CA ASN A 64 -5.97 -14.87 -12.26
C ASN A 64 -5.18 -14.21 -11.12
N LEU A 65 -3.89 -14.58 -10.98
CA LEU A 65 -2.97 -13.92 -10.06
C LEU A 65 -2.83 -12.42 -10.37
N SER A 66 -2.76 -12.05 -11.64
CA SER A 66 -2.66 -10.63 -12.05
C SER A 66 -3.91 -9.83 -11.69
N GLY A 67 -5.10 -10.44 -11.79
CA GLY A 67 -6.38 -9.82 -11.42
C GLY A 67 -6.49 -9.50 -9.92
N LEU A 68 -5.83 -10.29 -9.06
CA LEU A 68 -5.79 -10.09 -7.60
C LEU A 68 -4.60 -9.23 -7.15
N ALA A 69 -3.43 -9.44 -7.75
CA ALA A 69 -2.19 -8.77 -7.35
C ALA A 69 -2.14 -7.30 -7.79
N THR A 70 -2.76 -6.95 -8.92
CA THR A 70 -2.81 -5.57 -9.42
C THR A 70 -3.59 -4.64 -8.48
N PRO A 71 -4.83 -4.97 -8.04
CA PRO A 71 -5.51 -4.13 -7.05
C PRO A 71 -4.77 -4.11 -5.71
N ALA A 72 -4.19 -5.23 -5.26
CA ALA A 72 -3.37 -5.24 -4.04
C ALA A 72 -2.17 -4.27 -4.13
N ARG A 73 -1.51 -4.20 -5.30
CA ARG A 73 -0.43 -3.25 -5.57
C ARG A 73 -0.91 -1.80 -5.53
N ILE A 74 -2.05 -1.51 -6.16
CA ILE A 74 -2.65 -0.16 -6.15
C ILE A 74 -2.95 0.25 -4.71
N MET A 75 -3.51 -0.65 -3.89
CA MET A 75 -3.80 -0.37 -2.49
C MET A 75 -2.54 -0.06 -1.67
N LEU A 76 -1.42 -0.77 -1.90
CA LEU A 76 -0.14 -0.41 -1.27
C LEU A 76 0.34 1.00 -1.69
N VAL A 77 0.19 1.37 -2.96
CA VAL A 77 0.55 2.71 -3.44
C VAL A 77 -0.33 3.79 -2.81
N ILE A 78 -1.62 3.51 -2.64
CA ILE A 78 -2.58 4.41 -1.96
C ILE A 78 -2.20 4.59 -0.49
N ILE A 79 -1.82 3.52 0.22
CA ILE A 79 -1.31 3.63 1.59
C ILE A 79 -0.06 4.52 1.61
N ALA A 80 0.88 4.27 0.71
CA ALA A 80 2.12 5.03 0.63
C ALA A 80 1.88 6.52 0.33
N SER A 81 0.95 6.84 -0.58
CA SER A 81 0.61 8.24 -0.89
C SER A 81 -0.08 8.94 0.27
N GLY A 82 -0.99 8.25 0.98
CA GLY A 82 -1.62 8.79 2.19
C GLY A 82 -0.60 9.04 3.31
N LEU A 83 0.36 8.13 3.52
CA LEU A 83 1.45 8.32 4.49
C LEU A 83 2.36 9.49 4.10
N ALA A 84 2.68 9.65 2.80
CA ALA A 84 3.44 10.79 2.31
C ALA A 84 2.70 12.13 2.56
N GLY A 85 1.37 12.16 2.41
CA GLY A 85 0.55 13.32 2.73
C GLY A 85 0.57 13.67 4.23
N CYS A 86 0.50 12.66 5.11
CA CYS A 86 0.68 12.86 6.55
C CYS A 86 2.08 13.37 6.91
N LEU A 87 3.13 12.86 6.26
CA LEU A 87 4.50 13.32 6.46
C LEU A 87 4.66 14.78 6.01
N LEU A 88 4.14 15.12 4.83
CA LEU A 88 4.16 16.49 4.31
C LEU A 88 3.45 17.46 5.26
N TRP A 89 2.28 17.08 5.79
CA TRP A 89 1.58 17.86 6.80
C TRP A 89 2.45 18.08 8.05
N SER A 90 3.11 17.03 8.56
CA SER A 90 3.97 17.13 9.74
C SER A 90 5.16 18.06 9.52
N LEU A 91 5.80 18.01 8.33
CA LEU A 91 6.90 18.90 7.98
C LEU A 91 6.46 20.36 7.90
N ILE A 92 5.31 20.63 7.27
CA ILE A 92 4.77 21.99 7.19
C ILE A 92 4.42 22.50 8.59
N LYS A 93 3.80 21.67 9.42
CA LYS A 93 3.46 22.02 10.81
C LYS A 93 4.71 22.30 11.65
N ALA A 94 5.77 21.51 11.49
CA ALA A 94 7.04 21.73 12.18
C ALA A 94 7.71 23.04 11.74
N GLY A 95 7.67 23.36 10.44
CA GLY A 95 8.19 24.63 9.92
C GLY A 95 7.46 25.86 10.47
N GLN A 96 6.16 25.75 10.75
CA GLN A 96 5.39 26.85 11.36
C GLN A 96 5.73 27.10 12.84
N LEU A 97 6.23 26.08 13.56
CA LEU A 97 6.59 26.18 14.97
C LEU A 97 8.02 26.74 15.20
N GLY A 98 8.86 26.81 14.17
CA GLY A 98 10.25 27.26 14.26
C GLY A 98 10.49 28.76 14.02
N PHE A 99 9.45 29.54 13.74
CA PHE A 99 9.54 30.99 13.44
C PHE A 99 8.74 31.86 14.44
N HIS A 100 8.67 31.45 15.70
CA HIS A 100 8.15 32.28 16.79
C HIS A 100 9.22 32.51 17.86
#